data_AF-A0A139NQJ0-F1
#
_entry.id   AF-A0A139NQJ0-F1
#
_cell.length_a   1.000
_cell.length_b   1.000
_cell.length_c   1.000
_cell.angle_alpha   90.00
_cell.angle_beta   90.00
_cell.angle_gamma   90.00
#
_symmetry.space_group_name_H-M   'P 1'
#
loop_
_entity.id
_entity.type
_entity.pdbx_description
1 polymer ?
#
loop_
_entity_poly.entity_id
_entity_poly.type
_entity_poly.pdbx_seq_one_letter_code
_entity_poly.pdbx_strand_id
1 'polypeptide(L)'
;MYRYQKIKSYLSADGLSSKEEIYLDSLQGMALGEGMANAARAGAEEIKGFRDEVVSKAQELWEQIDFSSFQYLSYDEVVSTFTAAGVTQDTIVGAVEQEFDPINQKTEKLATEFDTLNQQIIQVIENKLALDKELAGEFRKWNSRI
;
A
#
# COMPACT_ATOMS: atom_id res chain seq x y z
N MET A 1 -11.93 16.42 5.60
CA MET A 1 -12.96 17.18 6.37
C MET A 1 -14.41 16.88 5.97
N TYR A 2 -14.78 16.79 4.67
CA TYR A 2 -16.17 16.60 4.24
C TYR A 2 -16.80 15.25 4.69
N ARG A 3 -16.04 14.15 4.62
CA ARG A 3 -16.47 12.82 5.12
C ARG A 3 -16.70 12.81 6.64
N TYR A 4 -15.81 13.43 7.40
CA TYR A 4 -15.91 13.56 8.86
C TYR A 4 -17.22 14.25 9.27
N GLN A 5 -17.56 15.38 8.64
CA GLN A 5 -18.82 16.07 8.94
C GLN A 5 -20.05 15.25 8.56
N LYS A 6 -19.99 14.52 7.45
CA LYS A 6 -21.10 13.69 6.95
C LYS A 6 -21.34 12.44 7.81
N ILE A 7 -20.26 11.81 8.27
CA ILE A 7 -20.30 10.67 9.22
C ILE A 7 -20.80 11.16 10.58
N LYS A 8 -20.28 12.29 11.07
CA LYS A 8 -20.76 12.94 12.30
C LYS A 8 -22.26 13.25 12.23
N SER A 9 -22.76 13.82 11.13
CA SER A 9 -24.18 14.15 10.98
C SER A 9 -25.10 12.94 10.84
N TYR A 10 -24.65 11.89 10.13
CA TYR A 10 -25.43 10.66 9.96
C TYR A 10 -25.56 9.88 11.28
N LEU A 11 -24.51 9.90 12.10
CA LEU A 11 -24.43 9.10 13.33
C LEU A 11 -25.02 9.79 14.57
N SER A 12 -25.12 11.13 14.61
CA SER A 12 -25.74 11.86 15.72
C SER A 12 -27.26 12.02 15.61
N ALA A 13 -27.88 11.50 14.54
CA ALA A 13 -29.29 11.73 14.21
C ALA A 13 -30.30 10.93 15.06
N ASP A 14 -29.91 9.91 15.82
CA ASP A 14 -30.87 8.96 16.43
C ASP A 14 -30.61 8.64 17.91
N GLY A 15 -29.95 9.54 18.66
CA GLY A 15 -29.80 9.44 20.12
C GLY A 15 -29.06 8.20 20.61
N LEU A 16 -27.82 8.03 20.10
CA LEU A 16 -26.79 7.16 20.65
C LEU A 16 -26.57 7.47 22.14
N SER A 17 -26.17 6.46 22.93
CA SER A 17 -25.98 6.65 24.36
C SER A 17 -24.87 7.69 24.63
N SER A 18 -24.94 8.41 25.76
CA SER A 18 -24.04 9.53 26.12
C SER A 18 -22.56 9.18 26.27
N LYS A 19 -22.13 7.98 25.85
CA LYS A 19 -20.74 7.56 25.78
C LYS A 19 -20.11 8.00 24.44
N GLU A 20 -20.01 9.31 24.24
CA GLU A 20 -19.30 9.95 23.11
C GLU A 20 -17.83 9.48 22.99
N GLU A 21 -17.26 8.87 24.04
CA GLU A 21 -15.90 8.35 24.12
C GLU A 21 -15.65 7.17 23.15
N ILE A 22 -16.57 6.20 23.04
CA ILE A 22 -16.49 5.11 22.05
C ILE A 22 -16.57 5.68 20.62
N TYR A 23 -17.31 6.78 20.44
CA TYR A 23 -17.47 7.49 19.17
C TYR A 23 -16.21 8.26 18.76
N LEU A 24 -15.48 8.86 19.70
CA LEU A 24 -14.24 9.58 19.39
C LEU A 24 -13.08 8.61 19.13
N ASP A 25 -12.97 7.53 19.92
CA ASP A 25 -11.91 6.52 19.75
C ASP A 25 -12.04 5.77 18.42
N SER A 26 -13.28 5.47 18.00
CA SER A 26 -13.54 4.85 16.70
C SER A 26 -13.15 5.75 15.53
N LEU A 27 -13.48 7.05 15.59
CA LEU A 27 -13.08 8.02 14.56
C LEU A 27 -11.57 8.23 14.49
N GLN A 28 -10.89 8.24 15.64
CA GLN A 28 -9.43 8.30 15.69
C GLN A 28 -8.81 7.02 15.10
N GLY A 29 -9.37 5.85 15.43
CA GLY A 29 -8.97 4.56 14.85
C GLY A 29 -9.10 4.52 13.33
N MET A 30 -10.20 5.03 12.77
CA MET A 30 -10.38 5.13 11.31
C MET A 30 -9.37 6.05 10.66
N ALA A 31 -9.14 7.24 11.22
CA ALA A 31 -8.20 8.20 10.67
C ALA A 31 -6.76 7.67 10.68
N LEU A 32 -6.38 6.96 11.75
CA LEU A 32 -5.09 6.28 11.84
C LEU A 32 -4.99 5.12 10.83
N GLY A 33 -6.03 4.29 10.71
CA GLY A 33 -6.09 3.19 9.75
C GLY A 33 -5.94 3.66 8.29
N GLU A 34 -6.70 4.69 7.91
CA GLU A 34 -6.64 5.31 6.58
C GLU A 34 -5.26 5.95 6.33
N GLY A 35 -4.71 6.65 7.33
CA GLY A 35 -3.37 7.24 7.25
C GLY A 35 -2.28 6.20 7.02
N MET A 36 -2.30 5.09 7.78
CA MET A 36 -1.34 4.00 7.63
C MET A 36 -1.47 3.28 6.29
N ALA A 37 -2.70 2.99 5.85
CA ALA A 37 -2.94 2.36 4.54
C ALA A 37 -2.48 3.25 3.38
N ASN A 38 -2.72 4.55 3.46
CA ASN A 38 -2.25 5.51 2.45
C ASN A 38 -0.73 5.65 2.46
N ALA A 39 -0.09 5.71 3.64
CA ALA A 39 1.36 5.75 3.75
C ALA A 39 2.02 4.49 3.19
N ALA A 40 1.44 3.31 3.45
CA ALA A 40 1.92 2.05 2.90
C ALA A 40 1.79 1.98 1.38
N ARG A 41 0.67 2.49 0.83
CA ARG A 41 0.47 2.58 -0.62
C ARG A 41 1.47 3.55 -1.27
N ALA A 42 1.67 4.73 -0.67
CA ALA A 42 2.61 5.73 -1.16
C ALA A 42 4.05 5.19 -1.14
N GLY A 43 4.47 4.53 -0.06
CA GLY A 43 5.78 3.88 0.02
C GLY A 43 5.94 2.77 -1.02
N ALA A 44 4.85 2.07 -1.36
CA ALA A 44 4.88 1.06 -2.41
C ALA A 44 5.05 1.63 -3.81
N GLU A 45 4.37 2.74 -4.08
CA GLU A 45 4.51 3.47 -5.34
C GLU A 45 5.92 4.07 -5.47
N GLU A 46 6.49 4.60 -4.38
CA GLU A 46 7.85 5.14 -4.36
C GLU A 46 8.90 4.06 -4.66
N ILE A 47 8.78 2.87 -4.05
CA ILE A 47 9.68 1.74 -4.32
C ILE A 47 9.59 1.29 -5.79
N LYS A 48 8.38 1.24 -6.35
CA LYS A 48 8.20 0.94 -7.78
C LYS A 48 8.85 1.99 -8.67
N GLY A 49 8.66 3.28 -8.37
CA GLY A 49 9.30 4.36 -9.10
C GLY A 49 10.83 4.30 -9.03
N PHE A 50 11.39 3.99 -7.85
CA PHE A 50 12.83 3.82 -7.69
C PHE A 50 13.36 2.60 -8.46
N ARG A 51 12.65 1.46 -8.45
CA ARG A 51 12.98 0.31 -9.30
C ARG A 51 13.05 0.71 -10.76
N ASP A 52 12.01 1.38 -11.27
CA ASP A 52 11.93 1.73 -12.68
C ASP A 52 13.07 2.68 -13.08
N GLU A 53 13.44 3.63 -12.20
CA GLU A 53 14.60 4.50 -12.40
C GLU A 53 15.92 3.71 -12.48
N VAL A 54 16.15 2.79 -11.55
CA VAL A 54 17.40 2.00 -11.49
C VAL A 54 17.48 1.02 -12.66
N VAL A 55 16.37 0.38 -13.05
CA VAL A 55 16.30 -0.49 -14.24
C VAL A 55 16.55 0.33 -15.51
N SER A 56 15.99 1.53 -15.64
CA SER A 56 16.28 2.43 -16.76
C SER A 56 17.78 2.76 -16.85
N LYS A 57 18.42 3.08 -15.73
CA LYS A 57 19.87 3.34 -15.69
C LYS A 57 20.70 2.11 -16.06
N ALA A 58 20.28 0.92 -15.64
CA ALA A 58 20.94 -0.32 -16.03
C ALA A 58 20.81 -0.59 -17.54
N GLN A 59 19.63 -0.31 -18.11
CA GLN A 59 19.37 -0.39 -19.54
C GLN A 59 20.25 0.61 -20.33
N GLU A 60 20.36 1.85 -19.86
CA GLU A 60 21.24 2.86 -20.46
C GLU A 60 22.72 2.42 -20.45
N LEU A 61 23.18 1.81 -19.36
CA LEU A 61 24.54 1.25 -19.28
C LEU A 61 24.75 0.12 -20.28
N TRP A 62 23.75 -0.74 -20.47
CA TRP A 62 23.79 -1.80 -21.48
C TRP A 62 23.88 -1.24 -22.89
N GLU A 63 23.07 -0.23 -23.22
CA GLU A 63 23.05 0.42 -24.53
C GLU A 63 24.33 1.20 -24.85
N GLN A 64 25.09 1.62 -23.85
CA GLN A 64 26.39 2.27 -24.04
C GLN A 64 27.52 1.31 -24.44
N ILE A 65 27.33 -0.01 -24.33
CA ILE A 65 28.36 -0.98 -24.72
C ILE A 65 28.47 -1.02 -26.24
N ASP A 66 29.58 -0.47 -26.76
CA ASP A 66 29.89 -0.52 -28.19
C ASP A 66 30.68 -1.79 -28.55
N PHE A 67 29.94 -2.84 -28.91
CA PHE A 67 30.49 -4.10 -29.42
C PHE A 67 31.17 -3.96 -30.80
N SER A 68 31.00 -2.85 -31.51
CA SER A 68 31.57 -2.63 -32.84
C SER A 68 32.96 -1.99 -32.83
N SER A 69 33.44 -1.56 -31.66
CA SER A 69 34.73 -0.87 -31.50
C SER A 69 35.97 -1.75 -31.73
N PHE A 70 35.81 -3.07 -31.87
CA PHE A 70 36.90 -4.03 -32.01
C PHE A 70 37.24 -4.31 -33.48
N GLN A 71 38.47 -4.00 -33.91
CA GLN A 71 38.90 -4.11 -35.31
C GLN A 71 39.30 -5.52 -35.76
N TYR A 72 39.67 -6.40 -34.83
CA TYR A 72 40.28 -7.71 -35.15
C TYR A 72 39.33 -8.90 -34.96
N LEU A 73 38.15 -8.66 -34.40
CA LEU A 73 37.12 -9.67 -34.13
C LEU A 73 35.86 -9.28 -34.90
N SER A 74 35.13 -10.27 -35.39
CA SER A 74 33.77 -10.05 -35.89
C SER A 74 32.83 -9.67 -34.73
N TYR A 75 31.72 -9.02 -35.06
CA TYR A 75 30.71 -8.63 -34.07
C TYR A 75 30.27 -9.81 -33.18
N ASP A 76 30.02 -10.97 -33.78
CA ASP A 76 29.61 -12.18 -33.05
C ASP A 76 30.71 -12.73 -32.13
N GLU A 77 31.98 -12.65 -32.53
CA GLU A 77 33.12 -13.01 -31.69
C GLU A 77 33.26 -12.08 -30.48
N VAL A 78 33.02 -10.77 -30.67
CA VAL A 78 33.00 -9.81 -29.56
C VAL A 78 31.85 -10.13 -28.61
N VAL A 79 30.61 -10.23 -29.11
CA VAL A 79 29.43 -10.51 -28.28
C VAL A 79 29.58 -11.83 -27.52
N SER A 80 30.08 -12.88 -28.16
CA SER A 80 30.29 -14.17 -27.51
C SER A 80 31.39 -14.12 -26.45
N THR A 81 32.46 -13.34 -26.65
CA THR A 81 33.51 -13.13 -25.65
C THR A 81 32.98 -12.40 -24.42
N PHE A 82 32.20 -11.33 -24.61
CA PHE A 82 31.54 -10.62 -23.53
C PHE A 82 30.55 -11.52 -22.77
N THR A 83 29.74 -12.28 -23.51
CA THR A 83 28.81 -13.26 -22.94
C THR A 83 29.55 -14.32 -22.11
N ALA A 84 30.68 -14.83 -22.60
CA ALA A 84 31.52 -15.79 -21.87
C ALA A 84 32.15 -15.20 -20.60
N ALA A 85 32.41 -13.89 -20.59
CA ALA A 85 32.83 -13.15 -19.40
C ALA A 85 31.65 -12.81 -18.46
N GLY A 86 30.42 -13.20 -18.81
CA GLY A 86 29.22 -12.95 -18.03
C GLY A 86 28.62 -11.56 -18.26
N VAL A 87 29.02 -10.83 -19.30
CA VAL A 87 28.44 -9.54 -19.67
C VAL A 87 27.30 -9.77 -20.65
N THR A 88 26.09 -9.90 -20.11
CA THR A 88 24.84 -10.01 -20.87
C THR A 88 23.82 -9.00 -20.38
N GLN A 89 22.81 -8.71 -21.20
CA GLN A 89 21.70 -7.85 -20.78
C GLN A 89 21.01 -8.39 -19.52
N ASP A 90 20.85 -9.71 -19.43
CA ASP A 90 20.23 -10.36 -18.26
C ASP A 90 21.07 -10.18 -16.99
N THR A 91 22.40 -10.32 -17.08
CA THR A 91 23.29 -10.13 -15.92
C THR A 91 23.40 -8.67 -15.46
N ILE A 92 23.09 -7.70 -16.32
CA ILE A 92 23.19 -6.27 -16.00
C ILE A 92 21.82 -5.71 -15.61
N VAL A 93 20.81 -5.90 -16.46
CA VAL A 93 19.45 -5.38 -16.27
C VAL A 93 18.60 -6.36 -15.47
N GLY A 94 18.58 -7.64 -15.87
CA GLY A 94 17.78 -8.67 -15.21
C GLY A 94 18.20 -8.91 -13.76
N ALA A 95 19.49 -8.86 -13.45
CA ALA A 95 19.99 -8.95 -12.07
C ALA A 95 19.46 -7.83 -11.18
N VAL A 96 19.43 -6.59 -11.70
CA VAL A 96 18.84 -5.44 -11.01
C VAL A 96 17.35 -5.65 -10.81
N GLU A 97 16.61 -6.09 -11.84
CA GLU A 97 15.18 -6.38 -11.70
C GLU A 97 14.90 -7.41 -10.60
N GLN A 98 15.69 -8.49 -10.54
CA GLN A 98 15.57 -9.55 -9.54
C GLN A 98 15.87 -9.07 -8.11
N GLU A 99 16.80 -8.13 -7.91
CA GLU A 99 17.05 -7.56 -6.58
C GLU A 99 15.83 -6.84 -6.01
N PHE A 100 14.99 -6.27 -6.87
CA PHE A 100 13.78 -5.56 -6.45
C PHE A 100 12.58 -6.47 -6.19
N ASP A 101 12.55 -7.70 -6.71
CA ASP A 101 11.46 -8.66 -6.49
C ASP A 101 11.08 -8.87 -5.01
N PRO A 102 12.02 -9.19 -4.09
CA PRO A 102 11.68 -9.37 -2.68
C PRO A 102 11.17 -8.08 -2.03
N ILE A 103 11.68 -6.92 -2.46
CA ILE A 103 11.28 -5.62 -1.93
C ILE A 103 9.85 -5.30 -2.38
N ASN A 104 9.54 -5.51 -3.65
CA ASN A 104 8.19 -5.35 -4.21
C ASN A 104 7.19 -6.28 -3.49
N GLN A 105 7.51 -7.56 -3.36
CA GLN A 105 6.65 -8.52 -2.67
C GLN A 105 6.37 -8.12 -1.22
N LYS A 106 7.41 -7.73 -0.47
CA LYS A 106 7.27 -7.31 0.93
C LYS A 106 6.39 -6.07 1.05
N THR A 107 6.54 -5.15 0.13
CA THR A 107 5.84 -3.86 0.13
C THR A 107 4.37 -4.02 -0.27
N GLU A 108 4.07 -4.80 -1.30
CA GLU A 108 2.69 -5.14 -1.68
C GLU A 108 1.97 -5.89 -0.56
N LYS A 109 2.67 -6.82 0.11
CA LYS A 109 2.15 -7.51 1.29
C LYS A 109 1.82 -6.53 2.41
N LEU A 110 2.73 -5.60 2.72
CA LEU A 110 2.53 -4.59 3.76
C LEU A 110 1.33 -3.69 3.43
N ALA A 111 1.21 -3.24 2.18
CA ALA A 111 0.06 -2.45 1.73
C ALA A 111 -1.26 -3.23 1.90
N THR A 112 -1.26 -4.52 1.57
CA THR A 112 -2.43 -5.42 1.75
C THR A 112 -2.77 -5.63 3.21
N GLU A 113 -1.77 -5.81 4.09
CA GLU A 113 -1.96 -5.96 5.53
C GLU A 113 -2.58 -4.69 6.14
N PHE A 114 -2.12 -3.50 5.75
CA PHE A 114 -2.71 -2.24 6.22
C PHE A 114 -4.13 -2.00 5.69
N ASP A 115 -4.41 -2.35 4.44
CA ASP A 115 -5.77 -2.27 3.90
C ASP A 115 -6.72 -3.22 4.67
N THR A 116 -6.26 -4.44 4.94
CA THR A 116 -7.00 -5.42 5.74
C THR A 116 -7.26 -4.90 7.15
N LEU A 117 -6.25 -4.33 7.82
CA LEU A 117 -6.41 -3.73 9.14
C LEU A 117 -7.43 -2.58 9.11
N ASN A 118 -7.40 -1.74 8.08
CA ASN A 118 -8.35 -0.64 7.92
C ASN A 118 -9.79 -1.17 7.77
N GLN A 119 -10.01 -2.23 6.98
CA GLN A 119 -11.33 -2.87 6.87
C GLN A 119 -11.80 -3.46 8.20
N GLN A 120 -10.91 -4.10 8.96
CA GLN A 120 -11.24 -4.64 10.29
C GLN A 120 -11.64 -3.53 11.27
N ILE A 121 -10.93 -2.39 11.25
CA ILE A 121 -11.29 -1.22 12.06
C ILE A 121 -12.70 -0.73 11.69
N ILE A 122 -13.01 -0.59 10.40
CA ILE A 122 -14.34 -0.19 9.93
C ILE A 122 -15.42 -1.16 10.43
N GLN A 123 -15.19 -2.47 10.27
CA GLN A 123 -16.14 -3.51 10.69
C GLN A 123 -16.42 -3.47 12.19
N VAL A 124 -15.39 -3.32 13.03
CA VAL A 124 -15.54 -3.23 14.49
C VAL A 124 -16.37 -2.01 14.87
N ILE A 125 -16.18 -0.89 14.19
CA ILE A 125 -16.91 0.35 14.44
C ILE A 125 -18.38 0.21 14.06
N GLU A 126 -18.67 -0.34 12.87
CA GLU A 126 -20.04 -0.60 12.43
C GLU A 126 -20.79 -1.52 13.40
N ASN A 127 -20.14 -2.58 13.87
CA ASN A 127 -20.70 -3.49 14.87
C ASN A 127 -20.98 -2.79 16.20
N LYS A 128 -20.06 -1.94 16.68
CA LYS A 128 -20.24 -1.16 17.91
C LYS A 128 -21.40 -0.16 17.79
N LEU A 129 -21.54 0.49 16.64
CA LEU A 129 -22.64 1.43 16.37
C LEU A 129 -23.99 0.72 16.32
N ALA A 130 -24.07 -0.45 15.67
CA ALA A 130 -25.28 -1.25 15.63
C ALA A 130 -25.72 -1.67 17.04
N LEU A 131 -24.78 -2.15 17.86
CA LEU A 131 -25.04 -2.54 19.25
C LEU A 131 -25.50 -1.36 20.11
N ASP A 132 -24.86 -0.18 19.99
CA ASP A 132 -25.28 1.00 20.77
C ASP A 132 -26.70 1.44 20.38
N LYS A 133 -27.03 1.40 19.08
CA LYS A 133 -28.38 1.71 18.59
C LYS A 133 -29.43 0.75 19.14
N GLU A 134 -29.12 -0.55 19.18
CA GLU A 134 -29.99 -1.57 19.77
C GLU A 134 -30.22 -1.30 21.26
N LEU A 135 -29.13 -1.13 22.03
CA LEU A 135 -29.18 -0.82 23.46
C LEU A 135 -29.96 0.47 23.75
N ALA A 136 -29.74 1.54 22.99
CA ALA A 136 -30.48 2.79 23.13
C ALA A 136 -31.99 2.59 22.90
N GLY A 137 -32.36 1.76 21.92
CA GLY A 137 -33.74 1.36 21.68
C GLY A 137 -34.36 0.57 22.84
N GLU A 138 -33.60 -0.37 23.43
CA GLU A 138 -34.02 -1.13 24.61
C GLU A 138 -34.21 -0.23 25.83
N PHE A 139 -33.28 0.68 26.11
CA PHE A 139 -33.39 1.64 27.21
C PHE A 139 -34.62 2.55 27.06
N ARG A 140 -34.93 3.02 25.85
CA ARG A 140 -36.16 3.79 25.58
C ARG A 140 -37.42 2.97 25.91
N LYS A 141 -37.47 1.70 25.49
CA LYS A 141 -38.60 0.79 25.78
C LYS A 141 -38.74 0.49 27.28
N TRP A 142 -37.63 0.38 28.00
CA TRP A 142 -37.64 0.18 29.44
C TRP A 142 -38.15 1.43 30.18
N ASN A 143 -37.63 2.60 29.84
CA ASN A 143 -38.09 3.88 30.42
C ASN A 143 -39.56 4.20 30.12
N SER A 144 -40.11 3.75 28.98
CA SER A 144 -41.54 3.94 28.68
C SER A 144 -42.47 3.00 29.44
N ARG A 145 -41.94 2.05 30.22
CA ARG A 145 -42.70 1.07 31.02
C ARG A 145 -42.69 1.38 32.52
N ILE A 146 -41.97 2.42 32.93
CA ILE A 146 -41.87 2.93 34.30
C ILE A 146 -42.61 4.26 34.36
#